data_AF-A0A1G2U9R9-F1
#
_entry.id   AF-A0A1G2U9R9-F1
#
_cell.length_a   1.000
_cell.length_b   1.000
_cell.length_c   1.000
_cell.angle_alpha   90.00
_cell.angle_beta   90.00
_cell.angle_gamma   90.00
#
_symmetry.space_group_name_H-M   'P 1'
#
loop_
_entity.id
_entity.type
_entity.pdbx_description
1 polymer ?
#
loop_
_entity_poly.entity_id
_entity_poly.type
_entity_poly.pdbx_seq_one_letter_code
_entity_poly.pdbx_strand_id
1 'polypeptide(L)'
;MTLNNSQSNTFPKPPVVGIFGHIDHGKSTLIDYIRKTNIVEKEAGGITQHVSAYEVTRSDGRKITFLDTPGHEAFKSIRTRGAHVADIAVLIVSAEDGVKPQTLEVLKYILESKLPYLVAITKVDKPAADAMRARQSLAENGVLVEGYGGDVPVAEVSGKTGQGVEEFLDLINLVAELENLRGDPEERGSGVVIETSMDAKRGLAATGIIKNGTVHKGMFAASGSAIMPIRFLLDAEGNMTEELSFSSPVRLIGWDKLPPIGAEFKTFLKKSEAEEYISKQDTRDKKQAVNNTQTTNDTIATLPLIIKADAAGSLEAVEGELAKIARERIIPKIIFQGVGNVNENDIKLAISVPGTTIISFNTKTDAQAAALAERSGISISTFTIIYELTEKVASLLSLAEPKVEVEEISGSAKVLKLFSSAKNKQVLGAKVLSGIIAKGNSVKISRRDAEIGHGKVRELQQAKVNTSKVEEGSEFGALIESKIEIAPGDILEAVSMVTK
;
A
#
# COMPACT_ATOMS: atom_id res chain seq x y z
N MET A 1 -20.08 -49.36 -18.63
CA MET A 1 -19.81 -48.20 -19.50
C MET A 1 -21.14 -47.63 -19.94
N THR A 2 -21.77 -46.82 -19.09
CA THR A 2 -22.95 -46.02 -19.44
C THR A 2 -22.44 -44.62 -19.74
N LEU A 3 -22.35 -44.30 -21.03
CA LEU A 3 -22.11 -42.95 -21.53
C LEU A 3 -23.33 -42.09 -21.17
N ASN A 4 -23.28 -41.39 -20.04
CA ASN A 4 -24.13 -40.22 -19.82
C ASN A 4 -23.59 -39.12 -20.73
N ASN A 5 -24.11 -39.08 -21.95
CA ASN A 5 -23.94 -37.99 -22.87
C ASN A 5 -24.85 -36.84 -22.41
N SER A 6 -24.47 -36.15 -21.32
CA SER A 6 -25.05 -34.84 -21.01
C SER A 6 -24.50 -33.88 -22.06
N GLN A 7 -25.30 -33.58 -23.08
CA GLN A 7 -25.01 -32.45 -23.97
C GLN A 7 -24.84 -31.23 -23.07
N SER A 8 -23.62 -30.71 -22.97
CA SER A 8 -23.32 -29.53 -22.16
C SER A 8 -24.10 -28.37 -22.75
N ASN A 9 -25.08 -27.85 -22.02
CA ASN A 9 -25.99 -26.79 -22.47
C ASN A 9 -25.28 -25.42 -22.33
N THR A 10 -24.15 -25.29 -23.01
CA THR A 10 -23.23 -24.16 -22.87
C THR A 10 -23.57 -23.07 -23.88
N PHE A 11 -23.74 -21.84 -23.40
CA PHE A 11 -24.06 -20.67 -24.19
C PHE A 11 -22.85 -19.73 -24.30
N PRO A 12 -22.78 -18.87 -25.35
CA PRO A 12 -21.78 -17.82 -25.43
C PRO A 12 -21.79 -16.94 -24.19
N LYS A 13 -20.62 -16.74 -23.60
CA LYS A 13 -20.45 -16.01 -22.35
C LYS A 13 -20.02 -14.55 -22.64
N PRO A 14 -20.69 -13.53 -22.05
CA PRO A 14 -20.21 -12.15 -22.10
C PRO A 14 -18.78 -12.05 -21.57
N PRO A 15 -17.84 -11.37 -22.25
CA PRO A 15 -16.47 -11.28 -21.77
C PRO A 15 -16.39 -10.42 -20.50
N VAL A 16 -15.62 -10.90 -19.52
CA VAL A 16 -15.16 -10.08 -18.39
C VAL A 16 -13.82 -9.47 -18.76
N VAL A 17 -13.75 -8.15 -18.85
CA VAL A 17 -12.62 -7.40 -19.39
C VAL A 17 -11.92 -6.63 -18.28
N GLY A 18 -10.66 -6.94 -18.02
CA GLY A 18 -9.83 -6.16 -17.10
C GLY A 18 -9.15 -5.01 -17.82
N ILE A 19 -9.32 -3.78 -17.34
CA ILE A 19 -8.63 -2.60 -17.90
C ILE A 19 -7.42 -2.26 -17.03
N PHE A 20 -6.25 -2.19 -17.66
CA PHE A 20 -4.98 -1.99 -16.98
C PHE A 20 -4.11 -0.93 -17.67
N GLY A 21 -3.20 -0.31 -16.93
CA GLY A 21 -2.29 0.71 -17.47
C GLY A 21 -1.80 1.68 -16.41
N HIS A 22 -0.97 2.65 -16.82
CA HIS A 22 -0.41 3.67 -15.93
C HIS A 22 -1.47 4.66 -15.41
N ILE A 23 -1.18 5.31 -14.28
CA ILE A 23 -1.98 6.43 -13.77
C ILE A 23 -2.06 7.53 -14.86
N ASP A 24 -3.21 8.21 -14.96
CA ASP A 24 -3.45 9.27 -15.94
C ASP A 24 -3.26 8.86 -17.42
N HIS A 25 -3.32 7.57 -17.76
CA HIS A 25 -3.41 7.15 -19.17
C HIS A 25 -4.86 7.08 -19.68
N GLY A 26 -5.80 7.77 -19.02
CA GLY A 26 -7.20 7.85 -19.50
C GLY A 26 -8.03 6.58 -19.33
N LYS A 27 -7.61 5.62 -18.48
CA LYS A 27 -8.39 4.41 -18.14
C LYS A 27 -9.78 4.75 -17.64
N SER A 28 -9.84 5.48 -16.52
CA SER A 28 -11.10 5.81 -15.86
C SER A 28 -11.95 6.75 -16.73
N THR A 29 -11.33 7.63 -17.53
CA THR A 29 -12.04 8.47 -18.51
C THR A 29 -12.70 7.65 -19.62
N LEU A 30 -12.02 6.63 -20.15
CA LEU A 30 -12.58 5.71 -21.14
C LEU A 30 -13.76 4.92 -20.56
N ILE A 31 -13.58 4.42 -19.33
CA ILE A 31 -14.61 3.71 -18.58
C ILE A 31 -15.85 4.58 -18.35
N ASP A 32 -15.66 5.81 -17.89
CA ASP A 32 -16.73 6.77 -17.64
C ASP A 32 -17.53 7.07 -18.91
N TYR A 33 -16.84 7.26 -20.04
CA TYR A 33 -17.49 7.44 -21.34
C TYR A 33 -18.36 6.24 -21.73
N ILE A 34 -17.80 5.03 -21.63
CA ILE A 34 -18.51 3.78 -21.95
C ILE A 34 -19.75 3.63 -21.06
N ARG A 35 -19.64 3.97 -19.77
CA ARG A 35 -20.75 3.91 -18.82
C ARG A 35 -21.79 5.02 -19.02
N LYS A 36 -21.48 6.06 -19.79
CA LYS A 36 -22.25 7.31 -19.86
C LYS A 36 -22.43 7.95 -18.49
N THR A 37 -21.43 7.86 -17.61
CA THR A 37 -21.43 8.39 -16.24
C THR A 37 -20.14 9.16 -15.94
N ASN A 38 -20.21 10.29 -15.22
CA ASN A 38 -19.02 10.97 -14.66
C ASN A 38 -18.77 10.52 -13.22
N ILE A 39 -17.97 9.48 -13.01
CA ILE A 39 -17.61 8.98 -11.68
C ILE A 39 -16.22 9.47 -11.25
N VAL A 40 -15.28 9.63 -12.19
CA VAL A 40 -13.90 10.08 -11.94
C VAL A 40 -13.85 11.46 -11.27
N GLU A 41 -14.76 12.37 -11.64
CA GLU A 41 -14.86 13.69 -11.00
C GLU A 41 -15.35 13.63 -9.54
N LYS A 42 -15.94 12.50 -9.13
CA LYS A 42 -16.50 12.30 -7.77
C LYS A 42 -15.56 11.52 -6.84
N GLU A 43 -14.54 10.85 -7.38
CA GLU A 43 -13.56 10.12 -6.58
C GLU A 43 -12.47 11.07 -6.04
N ALA A 44 -12.13 10.90 -4.76
CA ALA A 44 -11.12 11.74 -4.11
C ALA A 44 -9.75 11.53 -4.78
N GLY A 45 -9.12 12.63 -5.18
CA GLY A 45 -7.81 12.63 -5.85
C GLY A 45 -7.84 12.28 -7.34
N GLY A 46 -9.02 12.10 -7.95
CA GLY A 46 -9.15 11.85 -9.40
C GLY A 46 -8.59 10.51 -9.88
N ILE A 47 -8.46 9.52 -8.98
CA ILE A 47 -7.96 8.17 -9.29
C ILE A 47 -8.88 7.09 -8.73
N THR A 48 -9.05 6.00 -9.49
CA THR A 48 -9.71 4.77 -9.02
C THR A 48 -8.87 4.13 -7.91
N GLN A 49 -9.45 3.94 -6.71
CA GLN A 49 -8.78 3.32 -5.56
C GLN A 49 -9.38 1.96 -5.13
N HIS A 50 -10.54 1.59 -5.69
CA HIS A 50 -11.25 0.33 -5.44
C HIS A 50 -11.40 -0.49 -6.72
N VAL A 51 -11.64 -1.80 -6.61
CA VAL A 51 -12.09 -2.55 -7.80
C VAL A 51 -13.57 -2.28 -7.99
N SER A 52 -13.89 -1.65 -9.11
CA SER A 52 -15.27 -1.53 -9.55
C SER A 52 -15.53 -2.46 -10.72
N ALA A 53 -16.66 -3.12 -10.70
CA ALA A 53 -17.10 -3.94 -11.82
C ALA A 53 -18.44 -3.42 -12.31
N TYR A 54 -18.61 -3.30 -13.62
CA TYR A 54 -19.84 -2.79 -14.22
C TYR A 54 -20.12 -3.48 -15.55
N GLU A 55 -21.40 -3.50 -15.94
CA GLU A 55 -21.87 -4.18 -17.15
C GLU A 55 -22.33 -3.15 -18.17
N VAL A 56 -21.95 -3.35 -19.43
CA VAL A 56 -22.34 -2.50 -20.55
C VAL A 56 -23.12 -3.34 -21.53
N THR A 57 -24.35 -2.91 -21.82
CA THR A 57 -25.18 -3.54 -22.87
C THR A 57 -25.04 -2.72 -24.15
N ARG A 58 -24.58 -3.38 -25.21
CA ARG A 58 -24.44 -2.78 -26.54
C ARG A 58 -25.80 -2.71 -27.26
N SER A 59 -25.85 -1.93 -28.34
CA SER A 59 -27.05 -1.75 -29.16
C SER A 59 -27.58 -3.05 -29.78
N ASP A 60 -26.70 -4.03 -30.00
CA ASP A 60 -27.03 -5.38 -30.50
C ASP A 60 -27.46 -6.35 -29.40
N GLY A 61 -27.53 -5.90 -28.15
CA GLY A 61 -27.91 -6.71 -26.98
C GLY A 61 -26.78 -7.52 -26.36
N ARG A 62 -25.56 -7.52 -26.95
CA ARG A 62 -24.40 -8.17 -26.32
C ARG A 62 -23.95 -7.38 -25.10
N LYS A 63 -23.52 -8.11 -24.07
CA LYS A 63 -23.04 -7.54 -22.81
C LYS A 63 -21.52 -7.66 -22.72
N ILE A 64 -20.89 -6.69 -22.08
CA ILE A 64 -19.47 -6.71 -21.71
C ILE A 64 -19.37 -6.28 -20.25
N THR A 65 -18.71 -7.10 -19.44
CA THR A 65 -18.43 -6.74 -18.05
C THR A 65 -17.03 -6.16 -17.98
N PHE A 66 -16.86 -5.00 -17.38
CA PHE A 66 -15.56 -4.38 -17.20
C PHE A 66 -15.15 -4.43 -15.73
N LEU A 67 -13.88 -4.74 -15.49
CA LEU A 67 -13.21 -4.62 -14.19
C LEU A 67 -12.29 -3.41 -14.26
N ASP A 68 -12.69 -2.34 -13.57
CA ASP A 68 -11.84 -1.17 -13.37
C ASP A 68 -10.88 -1.44 -12.22
N THR A 69 -9.58 -1.39 -12.51
CA THR A 69 -8.53 -1.62 -11.52
C THR A 69 -7.69 -0.37 -11.28
N PRO A 70 -7.35 -0.05 -10.02
CA PRO A 70 -6.47 1.06 -9.69
C PRO A 70 -5.12 0.99 -10.42
N GLY A 71 -4.73 2.11 -11.05
CA GLY A 71 -3.46 2.24 -11.77
C GLY A 71 -2.23 2.41 -10.87
N HIS A 72 -2.43 2.76 -9.60
CA HIS A 72 -1.34 3.13 -8.70
C HIS A 72 -0.61 1.92 -8.12
N GLU A 73 0.71 1.99 -8.06
CA GLU A 73 1.60 0.95 -7.52
C GLU A 73 1.12 0.30 -6.21
N ALA A 74 0.65 1.07 -5.22
CA ALA A 74 0.13 0.58 -3.94
C ALA A 74 -0.94 -0.50 -4.06
N PHE A 75 -1.70 -0.49 -5.16
CA PHE A 75 -2.79 -1.43 -5.43
C PHE A 75 -2.38 -2.59 -6.35
N LYS A 76 -1.11 -3.00 -6.30
CA LYS A 76 -0.58 -4.10 -7.11
C LYS A 76 -1.30 -5.44 -6.88
N SER A 77 -1.63 -5.76 -5.63
CA SER A 77 -2.39 -6.98 -5.30
C SER A 77 -3.75 -6.97 -5.96
N ILE A 78 -4.42 -5.81 -5.97
CA ILE A 78 -5.70 -5.59 -6.63
C ILE A 78 -5.62 -5.83 -8.15
N ARG A 79 -4.61 -5.26 -8.83
CA ARG A 79 -4.44 -5.47 -10.29
C ARG A 79 -4.23 -6.93 -10.65
N THR A 80 -3.40 -7.63 -9.88
CA THR A 80 -3.12 -9.06 -10.10
C THR A 80 -4.39 -9.90 -10.02
N ARG A 81 -5.29 -9.55 -9.08
CA ARG A 81 -6.59 -10.21 -8.93
C ARG A 81 -7.55 -9.90 -10.08
N GLY A 82 -7.63 -8.64 -10.50
CA GLY A 82 -8.43 -8.25 -11.66
C GLY A 82 -8.02 -9.04 -12.91
N ALA A 83 -6.72 -9.24 -13.12
CA ALA A 83 -6.19 -10.02 -14.25
C ALA A 83 -6.57 -11.51 -14.16
N HIS A 84 -6.55 -12.10 -12.96
CA HIS A 84 -6.96 -13.50 -12.76
C HIS A 84 -8.46 -13.72 -12.99
N VAL A 85 -9.29 -12.73 -12.72
CA VAL A 85 -10.75 -12.84 -12.87
C VAL A 85 -11.20 -12.54 -14.29
N ALA A 86 -10.50 -11.63 -14.98
CA ALA A 86 -10.77 -11.28 -16.37
C ALA A 86 -10.67 -12.50 -17.30
N ASP A 87 -11.49 -12.50 -18.34
CA ASP A 87 -11.36 -13.39 -19.49
C ASP A 87 -10.47 -12.74 -20.56
N ILE A 88 -10.45 -11.40 -20.66
CA ILE A 88 -9.63 -10.61 -21.60
C ILE A 88 -9.00 -9.43 -20.86
N ALA A 89 -7.75 -9.09 -21.17
CA ALA A 89 -7.12 -7.85 -20.72
C ALA A 89 -7.12 -6.75 -21.79
N VAL A 90 -7.30 -5.51 -21.35
CA VAL A 90 -7.06 -4.31 -22.15
C VAL A 90 -5.88 -3.56 -21.55
N LEU A 91 -4.81 -3.42 -22.32
CA LEU A 91 -3.64 -2.64 -21.95
C LEU A 91 -3.79 -1.21 -22.48
N ILE A 92 -3.91 -0.25 -21.56
CA ILE A 92 -4.10 1.16 -21.88
C ILE A 92 -2.76 1.89 -21.96
N VAL A 93 -2.53 2.53 -23.11
CA VAL A 93 -1.32 3.32 -23.39
C VAL A 93 -1.73 4.70 -23.88
N SER A 94 -1.19 5.76 -23.29
CA SER A 94 -1.47 7.14 -23.71
C SER A 94 -0.73 7.44 -25.01
N ALA A 95 -1.43 8.06 -25.96
CA ALA A 95 -0.84 8.55 -27.22
C ALA A 95 0.19 9.68 -27.00
N GLU A 96 0.18 10.34 -25.84
CA GLU A 96 1.17 11.37 -25.48
C GLU A 96 2.42 10.75 -24.85
N ASP A 97 2.21 9.75 -24.00
CA ASP A 97 3.21 9.29 -23.03
C ASP A 97 3.91 7.99 -23.43
N GLY A 98 3.26 7.16 -24.26
CA GLY A 98 3.72 5.82 -24.61
C GLY A 98 3.75 4.86 -23.42
N VAL A 99 4.59 3.84 -23.51
CA VAL A 99 4.72 2.81 -22.48
C VAL A 99 5.45 3.36 -21.24
N LYS A 100 4.91 3.06 -20.05
CA LYS A 100 5.50 3.45 -18.75
C LYS A 100 5.82 2.21 -17.91
N PRO A 101 6.64 2.33 -16.83
CA PRO A 101 7.00 1.18 -15.98
C PRO A 101 5.79 0.38 -15.46
N GLN A 102 4.73 1.05 -15.01
CA GLN A 102 3.49 0.38 -14.56
C GLN A 102 2.78 -0.38 -15.69
N THR A 103 2.96 0.04 -16.94
CA THR A 103 2.42 -0.68 -18.12
C THR A 103 3.16 -2.01 -18.29
N LEU A 104 4.49 -2.00 -18.14
CA LEU A 104 5.34 -3.19 -18.23
C LEU A 104 5.06 -4.19 -17.10
N GLU A 105 4.81 -3.70 -15.88
CA GLU A 105 4.41 -4.56 -14.77
C GLU A 105 3.15 -5.34 -15.07
N VAL A 106 2.12 -4.67 -15.58
CA VAL A 106 0.85 -5.34 -15.93
C VAL A 106 1.05 -6.26 -17.13
N LEU A 107 1.79 -5.83 -18.15
CA LEU A 107 2.12 -6.68 -19.30
C LEU A 107 2.75 -8.00 -18.85
N LYS A 108 3.70 -7.95 -17.92
CA LYS A 108 4.32 -9.16 -17.37
C LYS A 108 3.27 -10.10 -16.78
N TYR A 109 2.31 -9.60 -16.00
CA TYR A 109 1.22 -10.41 -15.44
C TYR A 109 0.30 -11.01 -16.49
N ILE A 110 -0.08 -10.22 -17.50
CA ILE A 110 -0.90 -10.68 -18.63
C ILE A 110 -0.23 -11.85 -19.34
N LEU A 111 1.07 -11.71 -19.65
CA LEU A 111 1.87 -12.73 -20.33
C LEU A 111 2.07 -13.99 -19.46
N GLU A 112 2.40 -13.82 -18.17
CA GLU A 112 2.54 -14.94 -17.22
C GLU A 112 1.24 -15.72 -17.03
N SER A 113 0.10 -15.01 -17.07
CA SER A 113 -1.24 -15.60 -16.92
C SER A 113 -1.82 -16.15 -18.22
N LYS A 114 -1.12 -15.95 -19.35
CA LYS A 114 -1.59 -16.29 -20.71
C LYS A 114 -2.98 -15.72 -21.01
N LEU A 115 -3.26 -14.53 -20.48
CA LEU A 115 -4.54 -13.88 -20.66
C LEU A 115 -4.55 -13.23 -22.06
N PRO A 116 -5.54 -13.54 -22.92
CA PRO A 116 -5.67 -12.86 -24.21
C PRO A 116 -5.88 -11.38 -23.96
N TYR A 117 -5.22 -10.54 -24.76
CA TYR A 117 -5.23 -9.11 -24.53
C TYR A 117 -5.18 -8.31 -25.82
N LEU A 118 -5.68 -7.08 -25.72
CA LEU A 118 -5.59 -6.07 -26.76
C LEU A 118 -5.08 -4.75 -26.16
N VAL A 119 -4.65 -3.85 -27.02
CA VAL A 119 -4.14 -2.54 -26.60
C VAL A 119 -5.13 -1.45 -26.99
N ALA A 120 -5.44 -0.54 -26.07
CA ALA A 120 -6.14 0.69 -26.39
C ALA A 120 -5.18 1.88 -26.24
N ILE A 121 -4.92 2.57 -27.35
CA ILE A 121 -4.16 3.81 -27.39
C ILE A 121 -5.13 4.96 -27.10
N THR A 122 -5.00 5.58 -25.93
CA THR A 122 -5.94 6.59 -25.42
C THR A 122 -5.46 8.02 -25.69
N LYS A 123 -6.33 9.01 -25.45
CA LYS A 123 -6.06 10.45 -25.58
C LYS A 123 -5.75 10.91 -27.02
N VAL A 124 -6.26 10.21 -28.03
CA VAL A 124 -6.05 10.54 -29.45
C VAL A 124 -6.68 11.88 -29.87
N ASP A 125 -7.55 12.45 -29.04
CA ASP A 125 -8.15 13.77 -29.24
C ASP A 125 -7.20 14.94 -28.97
N LYS A 126 -6.07 14.69 -28.29
CA LYS A 126 -5.17 15.77 -27.89
C LYS A 126 -4.25 16.21 -29.02
N PRO A 127 -3.89 17.51 -29.11
CA PRO A 127 -2.97 17.99 -30.15
C PRO A 127 -1.57 17.37 -30.09
N ALA A 128 -1.13 16.95 -28.90
CA ALA A 128 0.17 16.30 -28.69
C ALA A 128 0.12 14.77 -28.87
N ALA A 129 -1.04 14.21 -29.24
CA ALA A 129 -1.20 12.77 -29.40
C ALA A 129 -0.45 12.27 -30.64
N ASP A 130 0.33 11.21 -30.46
CA ASP A 130 1.02 10.52 -31.53
C ASP A 130 0.86 9.00 -31.37
N ALA A 131 -0.18 8.46 -32.01
CA ALA A 131 -0.48 7.03 -31.98
C ALA A 131 0.64 6.20 -32.63
N MET A 132 1.34 6.75 -33.63
CA MET A 132 2.44 6.05 -34.30
C MET A 132 3.62 5.86 -33.34
N ARG A 133 3.98 6.92 -32.60
CA ARG A 133 4.99 6.85 -31.55
C ARG A 133 4.59 5.90 -30.42
N ALA A 134 3.32 5.88 -30.03
CA ALA A 134 2.84 4.92 -29.03
C ALA A 134 2.98 3.46 -29.50
N ARG A 135 2.66 3.16 -30.78
CA ARG A 135 2.89 1.84 -31.39
C ARG A 135 4.38 1.47 -31.43
N GLN A 136 5.26 2.41 -31.76
CA GLN A 136 6.70 2.17 -31.72
C GLN A 136 7.17 1.86 -30.28
N SER A 137 6.72 2.65 -29.31
CA SER A 137 7.04 2.43 -27.89
C SER A 137 6.57 1.06 -27.38
N LEU A 138 5.42 0.57 -27.84
CA LEU A 138 4.93 -0.77 -27.56
C LEU A 138 5.85 -1.85 -28.13
N ALA A 139 6.25 -1.72 -29.41
CA ALA A 139 7.13 -2.67 -30.07
C ALA A 139 8.51 -2.74 -29.40
N GLU A 140 9.09 -1.59 -29.04
CA GLU A 140 10.38 -1.51 -28.30
C GLU A 140 10.34 -2.22 -26.94
N ASN A 141 9.16 -2.32 -26.34
CA ASN A 141 8.93 -2.98 -25.06
C ASN A 141 8.37 -4.41 -25.19
N GLY A 142 8.46 -5.00 -26.39
CA GLY A 142 8.07 -6.40 -26.63
C GLY A 142 6.58 -6.63 -26.82
N VAL A 143 5.77 -5.58 -26.98
CA VAL A 143 4.35 -5.69 -27.38
C VAL A 143 4.27 -5.49 -28.89
N LEU A 144 4.30 -6.59 -29.63
CA LEU A 144 4.21 -6.56 -31.09
C LEU A 144 2.74 -6.43 -31.50
N VAL A 145 2.37 -5.24 -31.95
CA VAL A 145 1.01 -4.92 -32.36
C VAL A 145 0.75 -5.17 -33.84
N GLU A 146 -0.52 -5.32 -34.21
CA GLU A 146 -0.96 -5.40 -35.61
C GLU A 146 -0.43 -4.22 -36.43
N GLY A 147 0.09 -4.53 -37.63
CA GLY A 147 0.73 -3.57 -38.52
C GLY A 147 2.20 -3.24 -38.17
N TYR A 148 2.72 -3.74 -37.05
CA TYR A 148 4.12 -3.57 -36.61
C TYR A 148 4.78 -4.93 -36.30
N GLY A 149 4.46 -5.96 -37.08
CA GLY A 149 5.13 -7.27 -37.00
C GLY A 149 4.62 -8.19 -35.89
N GLY A 150 3.46 -7.91 -35.29
CA GLY A 150 2.78 -8.81 -34.36
C GLY A 150 1.29 -8.95 -34.63
N ASP A 151 0.62 -9.59 -33.69
CA ASP A 151 -0.77 -10.05 -33.73
C ASP A 151 -1.65 -9.43 -32.62
N VAL A 152 -1.07 -8.60 -31.75
CA VAL A 152 -1.84 -7.94 -30.68
C VAL A 152 -2.74 -6.87 -31.29
N PRO A 153 -4.07 -6.99 -31.14
CA PRO A 153 -5.00 -6.02 -31.72
C PRO A 153 -4.91 -4.66 -31.04
N VAL A 154 -5.09 -3.58 -31.81
CA VAL A 154 -5.00 -2.20 -31.33
C VAL A 154 -6.23 -1.39 -31.70
N ALA A 155 -6.81 -0.72 -30.70
CA ALA A 155 -7.81 0.31 -30.91
C ALA A 155 -7.25 1.69 -30.51
N GLU A 156 -7.56 2.72 -31.32
CA GLU A 156 -7.22 4.11 -31.04
C GLU A 156 -8.47 4.82 -30.54
N VAL A 157 -8.46 5.30 -29.28
CA VAL A 157 -9.66 5.74 -28.58
C VAL A 157 -9.51 7.09 -27.87
N SER A 158 -10.60 7.84 -27.78
CA SER A 158 -10.72 8.99 -26.89
C SER A 158 -11.88 8.78 -25.94
N GLY A 159 -11.58 8.64 -24.64
CA GLY A 159 -12.60 8.66 -23.59
C GLY A 159 -13.24 10.04 -23.39
N LYS A 160 -12.76 11.10 -24.06
CA LYS A 160 -13.33 12.44 -23.96
C LYS A 160 -14.32 12.74 -25.08
N THR A 161 -13.95 12.44 -26.32
CA THR A 161 -14.79 12.70 -27.49
C THR A 161 -15.68 11.50 -27.84
N GLY A 162 -15.28 10.30 -27.42
CA GLY A 162 -15.91 9.04 -27.83
C GLY A 162 -15.37 8.44 -29.11
N GLN A 163 -14.41 9.09 -29.76
CA GLN A 163 -13.78 8.58 -30.98
C GLN A 163 -13.20 7.18 -30.72
N GLY A 164 -13.48 6.22 -31.61
CA GLY A 164 -12.89 4.88 -31.58
C GLY A 164 -13.51 3.92 -30.55
N VAL A 165 -14.46 4.38 -29.72
CA VAL A 165 -14.98 3.58 -28.61
C VAL A 165 -15.85 2.41 -29.11
N GLU A 166 -16.67 2.61 -30.14
CA GLU A 166 -17.47 1.51 -30.69
C GLU A 166 -16.58 0.45 -31.34
N GLU A 167 -15.57 0.87 -32.10
CA GLU A 167 -14.59 -0.04 -32.70
C GLU A 167 -13.81 -0.83 -31.63
N PHE A 168 -13.49 -0.18 -30.51
CA PHE A 168 -12.87 -0.84 -29.36
C PHE A 168 -13.78 -1.91 -28.73
N LEU A 169 -15.08 -1.62 -28.58
CA LEU A 169 -16.05 -2.60 -28.06
C LEU A 169 -16.28 -3.76 -29.05
N ASP A 170 -16.26 -3.50 -30.36
CA ASP A 170 -16.29 -4.53 -31.39
C ASP A 170 -15.07 -5.45 -31.31
N LEU A 171 -13.89 -4.86 -31.11
CA LEU A 171 -12.64 -5.61 -31.00
C LEU A 171 -12.61 -6.53 -29.78
N ILE A 172 -13.11 -6.06 -28.63
CA ILE A 172 -13.27 -6.89 -27.42
C ILE A 172 -14.15 -8.12 -27.73
N ASN A 173 -15.29 -7.92 -28.38
CA ASN A 173 -16.19 -9.01 -28.72
C ASN A 173 -15.56 -9.98 -29.71
N LEU A 174 -14.81 -9.48 -30.70
CA LEU A 174 -14.10 -10.33 -31.66
C LEU A 174 -13.08 -11.24 -30.94
N VAL A 175 -12.30 -10.69 -30.02
CA VAL A 175 -11.35 -11.47 -29.21
C VAL A 175 -12.11 -12.50 -28.35
N ALA A 176 -13.24 -12.12 -27.75
CA ALA A 176 -14.06 -13.04 -26.96
C ALA A 176 -14.63 -14.21 -27.80
N GLU A 177 -15.02 -13.95 -29.05
CA GLU A 177 -15.51 -14.96 -29.99
C GLU A 177 -14.39 -15.93 -30.41
N LEU A 178 -13.17 -15.42 -30.64
CA LEU A 178 -12.00 -16.24 -30.95
C LEU A 178 -11.62 -17.16 -29.78
N GLU A 179 -11.72 -16.68 -28.55
CA GLU A 179 -11.49 -17.46 -27.34
C GLU A 179 -12.63 -18.45 -27.01
N ASN A 180 -13.75 -18.39 -27.76
CA ASN A 180 -14.92 -19.25 -27.61
C ASN A 180 -15.38 -19.36 -26.15
N LEU A 181 -15.53 -18.21 -25.48
CA LEU A 181 -15.97 -18.13 -24.09
C LEU A 181 -17.39 -18.70 -23.95
N ARG A 182 -17.56 -19.66 -23.02
CA ARG A 182 -18.83 -20.34 -22.78
C ARG A 182 -19.16 -20.46 -21.30
N GLY A 183 -20.46 -20.50 -21.00
CA GLY A 183 -21.00 -20.72 -19.66
C GLY A 183 -22.28 -21.54 -19.71
N ASP A 184 -22.58 -22.24 -18.62
CA ASP A 184 -23.82 -22.99 -18.43
C ASP A 184 -24.67 -22.24 -17.38
N PRO A 185 -25.84 -21.69 -17.74
CA PRO A 185 -26.70 -20.97 -16.81
C PRO A 185 -27.50 -21.89 -15.88
N GLU A 186 -27.64 -23.19 -16.23
CA GLU A 186 -28.37 -24.18 -15.44
C GLU A 186 -27.52 -24.76 -14.30
N GLU A 187 -26.19 -24.59 -14.39
CA GLU A 187 -25.29 -24.92 -13.30
C GLU A 187 -25.45 -23.98 -12.10
N ARG A 188 -24.99 -24.47 -10.95
CA ARG A 188 -24.94 -23.67 -9.72
C ARG A 188 -23.91 -22.57 -9.88
N GLY A 189 -24.29 -21.35 -9.52
CA GLY A 189 -23.42 -20.19 -9.51
C GLY A 189 -22.08 -20.45 -8.83
N SER A 190 -21.01 -20.18 -9.55
CA SER A 190 -19.64 -20.17 -9.05
C SER A 190 -18.92 -18.95 -9.56
N GLY A 191 -17.99 -18.43 -8.78
CA GLY A 191 -17.29 -17.21 -9.14
C GLY A 191 -16.11 -16.94 -8.23
N VAL A 192 -15.52 -15.75 -8.37
CA VAL A 192 -14.33 -15.35 -7.62
C VAL A 192 -14.63 -14.10 -6.82
N VAL A 193 -14.23 -14.09 -5.55
CA VAL A 193 -14.29 -12.91 -4.69
C VAL A 193 -13.18 -11.94 -5.11
N ILE A 194 -13.56 -10.73 -5.50
CA ILE A 194 -12.62 -9.67 -5.89
C ILE A 194 -12.28 -8.80 -4.70
N GLU A 195 -13.28 -8.50 -3.86
CA GLU A 195 -13.14 -7.56 -2.77
C GLU A 195 -14.09 -7.92 -1.63
N THR A 196 -13.67 -7.64 -0.40
CA THR A 196 -14.52 -7.75 0.78
C THR A 196 -14.55 -6.43 1.53
N SER A 197 -15.74 -6.09 2.02
CA SER A 197 -16.04 -4.82 2.67
C SER A 197 -17.03 -5.02 3.81
N MET A 198 -17.26 -3.98 4.61
CA MET A 198 -18.30 -3.97 5.63
C MET A 198 -19.43 -3.04 5.21
N ASP A 199 -20.64 -3.59 5.03
CA ASP A 199 -21.85 -2.78 4.88
C ASP A 199 -22.36 -2.35 6.26
N ALA A 200 -22.46 -1.04 6.47
CA ALA A 200 -22.82 -0.46 7.76
C ALA A 200 -24.18 -0.92 8.31
N LYS A 201 -25.10 -1.39 7.46
CA LYS A 201 -26.46 -1.81 7.87
C LYS A 201 -26.67 -3.31 7.77
N ARG A 202 -25.98 -3.98 6.85
CA ARG A 202 -26.27 -5.37 6.45
C ARG A 202 -25.14 -6.35 6.79
N GLY A 203 -24.01 -5.86 7.31
CA GLY A 203 -22.90 -6.69 7.79
C GLY A 203 -21.83 -6.95 6.74
N LEU A 204 -21.14 -8.09 6.84
CA LEU A 204 -20.01 -8.41 5.97
C LEU A 204 -20.46 -8.63 4.52
N ALA A 205 -19.77 -7.98 3.60
CA ALA A 205 -20.06 -7.99 2.18
C ALA A 205 -18.85 -8.51 1.39
N ALA A 206 -19.13 -9.22 0.30
CA ALA A 206 -18.14 -9.59 -0.69
C ALA A 206 -18.65 -9.21 -2.08
N THR A 207 -17.80 -8.55 -2.84
CA THR A 207 -17.99 -8.25 -4.25
C THR A 207 -17.16 -9.24 -5.06
N GLY A 208 -17.77 -9.82 -6.10
CA GLY A 208 -17.12 -10.80 -6.95
C GLY A 208 -17.71 -10.83 -8.35
N ILE A 209 -17.20 -11.74 -9.17
CA ILE A 209 -17.69 -12.00 -10.53
C ILE A 209 -18.13 -13.45 -10.62
N ILE A 210 -19.33 -13.68 -11.14
CA ILE A 210 -19.84 -15.01 -11.42
C ILE A 210 -19.10 -15.53 -12.65
N LYS A 211 -18.36 -16.64 -12.55
CA LYS A 211 -17.62 -17.24 -13.67
C LYS A 211 -18.45 -18.25 -14.43
N ASN A 212 -19.31 -19.01 -13.75
CA ASN A 212 -20.23 -19.97 -14.36
C ASN A 212 -21.51 -20.13 -13.52
N GLY A 213 -22.59 -20.64 -14.13
CA GLY A 213 -23.84 -20.88 -13.43
C GLY A 213 -24.64 -19.62 -13.11
N THR A 214 -25.75 -19.83 -12.42
CA THR A 214 -26.62 -18.74 -11.95
C THR A 214 -26.71 -18.74 -10.41
N VAL A 215 -26.62 -17.55 -9.84
CA VAL A 215 -26.75 -17.29 -8.40
C VAL A 215 -28.17 -16.82 -8.14
N HIS A 216 -28.93 -17.56 -7.33
CA HIS A 216 -30.29 -17.19 -6.95
C HIS A 216 -30.38 -16.80 -5.48
N LYS A 217 -31.28 -15.87 -5.19
CA LYS A 217 -31.69 -15.56 -3.82
C LYS A 217 -32.33 -16.78 -3.15
N GLY A 218 -32.10 -16.94 -1.86
CA GLY A 218 -32.57 -18.08 -1.07
C GLY A 218 -31.65 -19.30 -1.06
N MET A 219 -30.62 -19.32 -1.93
CA MET A 219 -29.53 -20.30 -1.86
C MET A 219 -28.55 -19.97 -0.73
N PHE A 220 -27.52 -20.81 -0.58
CA PHE A 220 -26.37 -20.58 0.28
C PHE A 220 -25.12 -20.35 -0.56
N ALA A 221 -24.25 -19.41 -0.18
CA ALA A 221 -22.93 -19.25 -0.75
C ALA A 221 -21.86 -19.69 0.25
N ALA A 222 -20.80 -20.33 -0.23
CA ALA A 222 -19.61 -20.63 0.56
C ALA A 222 -18.34 -20.23 -0.20
N SER A 223 -17.37 -19.68 0.53
CA SER A 223 -16.07 -19.24 0.00
C SER A 223 -15.01 -19.35 1.09
N GLY A 224 -13.98 -20.17 0.88
CA GLY A 224 -13.01 -20.49 1.92
C GLY A 224 -13.70 -21.07 3.16
N SER A 225 -13.48 -20.45 4.32
CA SER A 225 -14.15 -20.83 5.58
C SER A 225 -15.46 -20.07 5.87
N ALA A 226 -15.93 -19.22 4.94
CA ALA A 226 -17.10 -18.37 5.14
C ALA A 226 -18.35 -18.96 4.46
N ILE A 227 -19.50 -18.81 5.11
CA ILE A 227 -20.82 -19.22 4.59
C ILE A 227 -21.84 -18.10 4.76
N MET A 228 -22.81 -18.05 3.85
CA MET A 228 -23.98 -17.20 4.02
C MET A 228 -25.24 -17.80 3.42
N PRO A 229 -26.43 -17.50 3.97
CA PRO A 229 -27.67 -17.52 3.22
C PRO A 229 -27.75 -16.27 2.32
N ILE A 230 -28.01 -16.47 1.03
CA ILE A 230 -28.14 -15.38 0.05
C ILE A 230 -29.48 -14.67 0.25
N ARG A 231 -29.47 -13.66 1.12
CA ARG A 231 -30.64 -12.78 1.38
C ARG A 231 -30.57 -11.48 0.58
N PHE A 232 -29.35 -10.94 0.47
CA PHE A 232 -29.05 -9.70 -0.22
C PHE A 232 -28.12 -10.04 -1.40
N LEU A 233 -28.73 -10.17 -2.57
CA LEU A 233 -28.05 -10.32 -3.85
C LEU A 233 -28.17 -8.99 -4.58
N LEU A 234 -27.05 -8.30 -4.78
CA LEU A 234 -27.01 -7.00 -5.44
C LEU A 234 -26.25 -7.12 -6.78
N ASP A 235 -26.76 -6.43 -7.80
CA ASP A 235 -26.10 -6.23 -9.08
C ASP A 235 -24.98 -5.17 -9.02
N ALA A 236 -24.38 -4.84 -10.16
CA ALA A 236 -23.30 -3.86 -10.28
C ALA A 236 -23.75 -2.43 -9.88
N GLU A 237 -25.02 -2.10 -10.10
CA GLU A 237 -25.63 -0.82 -9.76
C GLU A 237 -26.05 -0.73 -8.28
N GLY A 238 -25.99 -1.85 -7.55
CA GLY A 238 -26.38 -1.95 -6.16
C GLY A 238 -27.88 -2.17 -5.93
N ASN A 239 -28.63 -2.51 -6.98
CA ASN A 239 -30.04 -2.87 -6.88
C ASN A 239 -30.17 -4.32 -6.40
N MET A 240 -31.21 -4.57 -5.60
CA MET A 240 -31.51 -5.94 -5.19
C MET A 240 -32.14 -6.71 -6.35
N THR A 241 -31.63 -7.91 -6.59
CA THR A 241 -32.07 -8.82 -7.65
C THR A 241 -32.35 -10.21 -7.07
N GLU A 242 -33.21 -10.96 -7.75
CA GLU A 242 -33.55 -12.35 -7.39
C GLU A 242 -32.56 -13.36 -8.00
N GLU A 243 -31.92 -13.02 -9.13
CA GLU A 243 -30.93 -13.86 -9.80
C GLU A 243 -29.87 -13.05 -10.57
N LEU A 244 -28.67 -13.60 -10.67
CA LEU A 244 -27.57 -13.10 -11.49
C LEU A 244 -26.84 -14.27 -12.14
N SER A 245 -26.54 -14.16 -13.43
CA SER A 245 -25.88 -15.22 -14.20
C SER A 245 -24.39 -14.93 -14.41
N PHE A 246 -23.71 -15.83 -15.11
CA PHE A 246 -22.28 -15.74 -15.38
C PHE A 246 -21.89 -14.41 -16.06
N SER A 247 -20.65 -14.00 -15.83
CA SER A 247 -20.05 -12.72 -16.20
C SER A 247 -20.58 -11.50 -15.48
N SER A 248 -21.71 -11.58 -14.77
CA SER A 248 -22.22 -10.43 -14.03
C SER A 248 -21.43 -10.21 -12.73
N PRO A 249 -21.15 -8.93 -12.38
CA PRO A 249 -20.71 -8.56 -11.04
C PRO A 249 -21.79 -8.88 -10.02
N VAL A 250 -21.37 -9.36 -8.86
CA VAL A 250 -22.27 -9.72 -7.77
C VAL A 250 -21.74 -9.18 -6.45
N ARG A 251 -22.62 -8.55 -5.67
CA ARG A 251 -22.33 -8.19 -4.29
C ARG A 251 -23.24 -8.98 -3.35
N LEU A 252 -22.61 -9.87 -2.60
CA LEU A 252 -23.26 -10.74 -1.61
C LEU A 252 -23.04 -10.17 -0.21
N ILE A 253 -24.13 -9.89 0.51
CA ILE A 253 -24.07 -9.33 1.87
C ILE A 253 -24.72 -10.27 2.89
N GLY A 254 -24.05 -10.46 4.03
CA GLY A 254 -24.50 -11.32 5.13
C GLY A 254 -23.59 -12.51 5.41
N TRP A 255 -22.30 -12.40 5.09
CA TRP A 255 -21.32 -13.43 5.44
C TRP A 255 -21.14 -13.55 6.94
N ASP A 256 -20.95 -14.77 7.44
CA ASP A 256 -20.63 -15.03 8.84
C ASP A 256 -19.21 -14.61 9.21
N LYS A 257 -18.29 -14.70 8.23
CA LYS A 257 -16.89 -14.28 8.30
C LYS A 257 -16.50 -13.59 7.00
N LEU A 258 -15.41 -12.83 7.00
CA LEU A 258 -14.89 -12.25 5.75
C LEU A 258 -14.39 -13.38 4.85
N PRO A 259 -14.97 -13.57 3.65
CA PRO A 259 -14.44 -14.56 2.72
C PRO A 259 -13.04 -14.11 2.25
N PRO A 260 -12.12 -15.04 1.95
CA PRO A 260 -10.80 -14.65 1.46
C PRO A 260 -10.91 -13.96 0.09
N ILE A 261 -10.18 -12.87 -0.08
CA ILE A 261 -10.06 -12.21 -1.38
C ILE A 261 -9.34 -13.15 -2.35
N GLY A 262 -9.83 -13.24 -3.60
CA GLY A 262 -9.30 -14.12 -4.65
C GLY A 262 -9.78 -15.57 -4.56
N ALA A 263 -10.49 -15.96 -3.50
CA ALA A 263 -11.04 -17.30 -3.38
C ALA A 263 -12.27 -17.50 -4.29
N GLU A 264 -12.45 -18.75 -4.72
CA GLU A 264 -13.66 -19.16 -5.40
C GLU A 264 -14.82 -19.28 -4.42
N PHE A 265 -15.97 -18.69 -4.78
CA PHE A 265 -17.24 -18.95 -4.13
C PHE A 265 -18.09 -19.90 -4.96
N LYS A 266 -18.89 -20.73 -4.28
CA LYS A 266 -19.90 -21.62 -4.90
C LYS A 266 -21.23 -21.50 -4.19
N THR A 267 -22.31 -21.70 -4.93
CA THR A 267 -23.67 -21.71 -4.39
C THR A 267 -24.22 -23.12 -4.21
N PHE A 268 -25.11 -23.25 -3.22
CA PHE A 268 -25.68 -24.51 -2.77
C PHE A 268 -27.16 -24.33 -2.42
N LEU A 269 -27.97 -25.36 -2.65
CA LEU A 269 -29.40 -25.32 -2.30
C LEU A 269 -29.63 -25.51 -0.80
N LYS A 270 -28.80 -26.33 -0.16
CA LYS A 270 -28.92 -26.68 1.26
C LYS A 270 -27.70 -26.21 2.02
N LYS A 271 -27.91 -25.75 3.25
CA LYS A 271 -26.84 -25.36 4.17
C LYS A 271 -25.83 -26.49 4.41
N SER A 272 -26.30 -27.73 4.52
CA SER A 272 -25.45 -28.91 4.76
C SER A 272 -24.42 -29.14 3.65
N GLU A 273 -24.76 -28.86 2.39
CA GLU A 273 -23.84 -29.01 1.26
C GLU A 273 -22.74 -27.94 1.28
N ALA A 274 -23.10 -26.72 1.67
CA ALA A 274 -22.15 -25.61 1.85
C ALA A 274 -21.19 -25.85 3.03
N GLU A 275 -21.70 -26.39 4.15
CA GLU A 275 -20.88 -26.78 5.30
C GLU A 275 -19.90 -27.90 4.94
N GLU A 276 -20.34 -28.90 4.16
CA GLU A 276 -19.47 -29.97 3.67
C GLU A 276 -18.35 -29.43 2.78
N TYR A 277 -18.67 -28.48 1.88
CA TYR A 277 -17.68 -27.82 1.02
C TYR A 277 -16.59 -27.12 1.82
N ILE A 278 -16.97 -26.37 2.87
CA ILE A 278 -16.02 -25.66 3.74
C ILE A 278 -15.12 -26.65 4.50
N SER A 279 -15.69 -27.73 5.05
CA SER A 279 -14.92 -28.74 5.79
C SER A 279 -13.81 -29.40 4.95
N LYS A 280 -14.06 -29.56 3.64
CA LYS A 280 -13.09 -30.09 2.66
C LYS A 280 -11.99 -29.08 2.30
N GLN A 281 -12.25 -27.78 2.44
CA GLN A 281 -11.25 -26.72 2.24
C GLN A 281 -10.39 -26.49 3.49
N ASP A 282 -10.99 -26.49 4.69
CA ASP A 282 -10.29 -26.33 5.98
C ASP A 282 -9.20 -27.40 6.20
N THR A 283 -9.40 -28.62 5.68
CA THR A 283 -8.40 -29.70 5.75
C THR A 283 -7.22 -29.51 4.79
N ARG A 284 -7.37 -28.68 3.74
CA ARG A 284 -6.28 -28.25 2.85
C ARG A 284 -5.53 -27.05 3.41
N ASP A 285 -6.23 -26.07 3.96
CA ASP A 285 -5.62 -24.83 4.47
C ASP A 285 -4.82 -25.05 5.76
N LYS A 286 -5.25 -25.99 6.62
CA LYS A 286 -4.46 -26.41 7.80
C LYS A 286 -3.10 -27.04 7.48
N LYS A 287 -2.84 -27.48 6.24
CA LYS A 287 -1.51 -27.97 5.81
C LYS A 287 -0.59 -26.85 5.33
N GLN A 288 -1.09 -25.63 5.09
CA GLN A 288 -0.30 -24.47 4.65
C GLN A 288 -0.06 -23.44 5.76
N ALA A 289 -0.85 -23.46 6.84
CA ALA A 289 -0.71 -22.55 7.99
C ALA A 289 0.34 -23.01 9.01
N VAL A 290 1.59 -23.24 8.57
CA VAL A 290 2.76 -23.24 9.47
C VAL A 290 3.82 -22.41 8.78
N ASN A 291 3.90 -21.12 9.13
CA ASN A 291 5.09 -20.28 9.18
C ASN A 291 4.70 -18.80 9.06
N ASN A 292 4.68 -18.10 10.20
CA ASN A 292 5.37 -16.82 10.39
C ASN A 292 4.84 -16.14 11.66
N THR A 293 5.27 -16.62 12.81
CA THR A 293 5.48 -15.75 13.97
C THR A 293 6.91 -15.27 13.90
N GLN A 294 7.15 -14.19 13.15
CA GLN A 294 8.37 -13.42 13.32
C GLN A 294 8.26 -12.67 14.65
N THR A 295 8.95 -13.21 15.66
CA THR A 295 9.32 -12.46 16.85
C THR A 295 10.41 -11.47 16.42
N THR A 296 10.03 -10.22 16.20
CA THR A 296 10.99 -9.13 15.97
C THR A 296 11.66 -8.79 17.29
N ASN A 297 12.99 -8.74 17.29
CA ASN A 297 13.81 -8.32 18.43
C ASN A 297 13.38 -6.94 18.95
N ASP A 298 13.11 -6.86 20.27
CA ASP A 298 12.62 -5.70 21.03
C ASP A 298 13.68 -4.59 21.26
N THR A 299 14.32 -4.08 20.21
CA THR A 299 15.32 -2.99 20.37
C THR A 299 15.07 -1.74 19.54
N ILE A 300 14.10 -1.75 18.61
CA ILE A 300 13.81 -0.61 17.74
C ILE A 300 12.53 0.08 18.25
N ALA A 301 12.53 1.42 18.32
CA ALA A 301 11.34 2.16 18.70
C ALA A 301 10.21 1.88 17.69
N THR A 302 8.97 1.78 18.18
CA THR A 302 7.82 1.49 17.32
C THR A 302 6.77 2.58 17.45
N LEU A 303 6.18 2.99 16.33
CA LEU A 303 4.96 3.79 16.32
C LEU A 303 3.75 2.85 16.21
N PRO A 304 3.02 2.60 17.31
CA PRO A 304 1.85 1.74 17.28
C PRO A 304 0.70 2.35 16.48
N LEU A 305 0.15 1.59 15.54
CA LEU A 305 -0.92 2.02 14.64
C LEU A 305 -2.12 1.05 14.72
N ILE A 306 -3.32 1.61 14.69
CA ILE A 306 -4.55 0.87 14.39
C ILE A 306 -5.08 1.37 13.07
N ILE A 307 -5.35 0.46 12.13
CA ILE A 307 -5.78 0.82 10.77
C ILE A 307 -7.19 0.30 10.51
N LYS A 308 -8.08 1.20 10.10
CA LYS A 308 -9.44 0.87 9.69
C LYS A 308 -9.63 1.35 8.26
N ALA A 309 -10.13 0.49 7.39
CA ALA A 309 -10.43 0.87 6.01
C ALA A 309 -11.75 0.27 5.53
N ASP A 310 -12.30 0.83 4.48
CA ASP A 310 -13.63 0.49 3.95
C ASP A 310 -13.68 -0.90 3.30
N ALA A 311 -12.57 -1.31 2.69
CA ALA A 311 -12.38 -2.60 2.06
C ALA A 311 -11.07 -3.26 2.51
N ALA A 312 -11.02 -4.59 2.48
CA ALA A 312 -9.81 -5.34 2.78
C ALA A 312 -8.70 -5.10 1.73
N GLY A 313 -9.06 -4.80 0.47
CA GLY A 313 -8.09 -4.40 -0.56
C GLY A 313 -7.38 -3.08 -0.21
N SER A 314 -8.11 -2.12 0.37
CA SER A 314 -7.54 -0.87 0.89
C SER A 314 -6.57 -1.12 2.05
N LEU A 315 -6.89 -2.05 2.96
CA LEU A 315 -6.00 -2.40 4.07
C LEU A 315 -4.67 -2.96 3.57
N GLU A 316 -4.70 -3.91 2.63
CA GLU A 316 -3.47 -4.47 2.02
C GLU A 316 -2.61 -3.39 1.37
N ALA A 317 -3.25 -2.45 0.65
CA ALA A 317 -2.54 -1.37 -0.02
C ALA A 317 -1.88 -0.42 0.97
N VAL A 318 -2.60 -0.02 2.03
CA VAL A 318 -2.07 0.82 3.11
C VAL A 318 -0.92 0.11 3.83
N GLU A 319 -1.07 -1.16 4.18
CA GLU A 319 -0.03 -1.97 4.82
C GLU A 319 1.24 -2.03 3.97
N GLY A 320 1.10 -2.29 2.67
CA GLY A 320 2.22 -2.32 1.72
C GLY A 320 2.98 -1.00 1.62
N GLU A 321 2.28 0.13 1.62
CA GLU A 321 2.92 1.45 1.59
C GLU A 321 3.55 1.82 2.94
N LEU A 322 2.91 1.47 4.06
CA LEU A 322 3.48 1.70 5.39
C LEU A 322 4.75 0.87 5.64
N ALA A 323 4.89 -0.30 5.03
CA ALA A 323 6.11 -1.09 5.09
C ALA A 323 7.30 -0.39 4.39
N LYS A 324 7.05 0.43 3.35
CA LYS A 324 8.10 1.15 2.59
C LYS A 324 8.68 2.35 3.34
N ILE A 325 7.93 2.92 4.29
CA ILE A 325 8.34 4.13 5.05
C ILE A 325 9.07 3.80 6.36
N ALA A 326 9.34 2.53 6.64
CA ALA A 326 10.09 2.12 7.81
C ALA A 326 11.49 2.75 7.84
N ARG A 327 11.90 3.30 8.99
CA ARG A 327 13.24 3.87 9.21
C ARG A 327 14.05 2.95 10.09
N GLU A 328 15.38 3.08 10.05
CA GLU A 328 16.30 2.27 10.86
C GLU A 328 16.03 2.36 12.38
N ARG A 329 15.52 3.52 12.85
CA ARG A 329 15.37 3.83 14.28
C ARG A 329 13.94 3.77 14.79
N ILE A 330 12.96 3.90 13.89
CA ILE A 330 11.54 3.81 14.24
C ILE A 330 10.77 3.16 13.11
N ILE A 331 9.94 2.17 13.47
CA ILE A 331 9.10 1.45 12.51
C ILE A 331 7.61 1.63 12.85
N PRO A 332 6.74 1.79 11.85
CA PRO A 332 5.30 1.68 12.07
C PRO A 332 4.96 0.24 12.45
N LYS A 333 4.24 0.03 13.55
CA LYS A 333 3.81 -1.28 14.02
C LYS A 333 2.29 -1.34 14.07
N ILE A 334 1.69 -2.12 13.18
CA ILE A 334 0.25 -2.33 13.15
C ILE A 334 -0.13 -3.26 14.30
N ILE A 335 -0.84 -2.73 15.31
CA ILE A 335 -1.36 -3.53 16.43
C ILE A 335 -2.62 -4.26 16.00
N PHE A 336 -3.47 -3.54 15.26
CA PHE A 336 -4.74 -4.07 14.79
C PHE A 336 -5.10 -3.43 13.47
N GLN A 337 -5.69 -4.25 12.60
CA GLN A 337 -6.30 -3.77 11.37
C GLN A 337 -7.65 -4.44 11.16
N GLY A 338 -8.59 -3.70 10.58
CA GLY A 338 -9.93 -4.23 10.35
C GLY A 338 -10.72 -3.43 9.33
N VAL A 339 -11.72 -4.09 8.75
CA VAL A 339 -12.60 -3.48 7.75
C VAL A 339 -13.77 -2.77 8.43
N GLY A 340 -14.15 -1.62 7.89
CA GLY A 340 -15.28 -0.79 8.30
C GLY A 340 -14.95 0.31 9.30
N ASN A 341 -15.99 0.98 9.82
CA ASN A 341 -15.85 2.16 10.67
C ASN A 341 -15.03 1.92 11.94
N VAL A 342 -14.41 3.00 12.43
CA VAL A 342 -13.76 3.05 13.74
C VAL A 342 -14.86 3.01 14.82
N ASN A 343 -14.82 1.98 15.67
CA ASN A 343 -15.78 1.74 16.74
C ASN A 343 -15.14 1.91 18.14
N GLU A 344 -15.95 1.77 19.19
CA GLU A 344 -15.51 1.96 20.58
C GLU A 344 -14.41 0.98 21.02
N ASN A 345 -14.43 -0.26 20.51
CA ASN A 345 -13.41 -1.26 20.83
C ASN A 345 -12.05 -0.88 20.24
N ASP A 346 -12.03 -0.28 19.05
CA ASP A 346 -10.80 0.22 18.43
C ASP A 346 -10.16 1.32 19.33
N ILE A 347 -10.98 2.20 19.92
CA ILE A 347 -10.49 3.22 20.86
C ILE A 347 -9.98 2.59 22.16
N LYS A 348 -10.70 1.62 22.72
CA LYS A 348 -10.27 0.89 23.92
C LYS A 348 -8.94 0.19 23.72
N LEU A 349 -8.71 -0.39 22.54
CA LEU A 349 -7.44 -0.98 22.17
C LEU A 349 -6.33 0.08 22.04
N ALA A 350 -6.64 1.25 21.47
CA ALA A 350 -5.67 2.35 21.41
C ALA A 350 -5.28 2.86 22.80
N ILE A 351 -6.20 2.87 23.77
CA ILE A 351 -5.94 3.26 25.16
C ILE A 351 -5.02 2.25 25.86
N SER A 352 -5.13 0.96 25.55
CA SER A 352 -4.33 -0.07 26.21
C SER A 352 -2.86 -0.05 25.80
N VAL A 353 -2.52 0.54 24.64
CA VAL A 353 -1.16 0.69 24.16
C VAL A 353 -0.78 2.17 24.02
N PRO A 354 0.07 2.71 24.90
CA PRO A 354 0.44 4.12 24.88
C PRO A 354 1.05 4.57 23.53
N GLY A 355 0.68 5.76 23.09
CA GLY A 355 1.18 6.33 21.83
C GLY A 355 0.50 5.80 20.57
N THR A 356 -0.55 4.97 20.69
CA THR A 356 -1.28 4.43 19.54
C THR A 356 -2.01 5.52 18.78
N THR A 357 -1.77 5.58 17.47
CA THR A 357 -2.50 6.45 16.54
C THR A 357 -3.49 5.63 15.72
N ILE A 358 -4.73 6.10 15.61
CA ILE A 358 -5.75 5.45 14.78
C ILE A 358 -5.78 6.13 13.42
N ILE A 359 -5.68 5.32 12.37
CA ILE A 359 -5.77 5.73 10.97
C ILE A 359 -7.02 5.12 10.37
N SER A 360 -7.87 5.99 9.81
CA SER A 360 -9.10 5.63 9.10
C SER A 360 -8.92 5.97 7.62
N PHE A 361 -9.14 5.00 6.73
CA PHE A 361 -9.00 5.18 5.28
C PHE A 361 -10.34 4.90 4.59
N ASN A 362 -10.94 5.93 4.00
CA ASN A 362 -12.29 5.90 3.43
C ASN A 362 -13.40 5.44 4.40
N THR A 363 -13.13 5.42 5.70
CA THR A 363 -14.11 5.08 6.74
C THR A 363 -14.41 6.25 7.65
N LYS A 364 -15.57 6.18 8.31
CA LYS A 364 -15.98 7.15 9.32
C LYS A 364 -15.69 6.61 10.70
N THR A 365 -15.73 7.51 11.68
CA THR A 365 -15.71 7.18 13.10
C THR A 365 -17.12 7.22 13.64
N ASP A 366 -17.53 6.19 14.36
CA ASP A 366 -18.85 6.15 15.00
C ASP A 366 -18.94 7.21 16.10
N ALA A 367 -20.14 7.77 16.33
CA ALA A 367 -20.32 8.89 17.26
C ALA A 367 -19.85 8.58 18.70
N GLN A 368 -20.07 7.35 19.16
CA GLN A 368 -19.61 6.90 20.48
C GLN A 368 -18.08 6.78 20.54
N ALA A 369 -17.45 6.31 19.46
CA ALA A 369 -16.00 6.19 19.36
C ALA A 369 -15.32 7.57 19.34
N ALA A 370 -15.89 8.53 18.59
CA ALA A 370 -15.38 9.90 18.54
C ALA A 370 -15.42 10.57 19.92
N ALA A 371 -16.53 10.44 20.65
CA ALA A 371 -16.68 10.98 21.99
C ALA A 371 -15.71 10.34 23.00
N LEU A 372 -15.43 9.03 22.86
CA LEU A 372 -14.46 8.35 23.72
C LEU A 372 -13.03 8.78 23.40
N ALA A 373 -12.69 8.92 22.11
CA ALA A 373 -11.36 9.34 21.68
C ALA A 373 -11.00 10.74 22.16
N GLU A 374 -11.95 11.68 22.10
CA GLU A 374 -11.78 13.05 22.61
C GLU A 374 -11.51 13.06 24.13
N ARG A 375 -12.29 12.28 24.89
CA ARG A 375 -12.11 12.16 26.35
C ARG A 375 -10.79 11.51 26.75
N SER A 376 -10.31 10.56 25.94
CA SER A 376 -9.09 9.80 26.22
C SER A 376 -7.84 10.37 25.56
N GLY A 377 -7.95 11.47 24.81
CA GLY A 377 -6.82 12.09 24.12
C GLY A 377 -6.23 11.24 22.99
N ILE A 378 -7.00 10.32 22.40
CA ILE A 378 -6.57 9.46 21.30
C ILE A 378 -6.75 10.21 19.98
N SER A 379 -5.68 10.31 19.19
CA SER A 379 -5.73 10.93 17.87
C SER A 379 -6.27 9.97 16.82
N ILE A 380 -7.31 10.42 16.09
CA ILE A 380 -7.87 9.71 14.94
C ILE A 380 -7.60 10.56 13.71
N SER A 381 -6.84 10.02 12.76
CA SER A 381 -6.58 10.66 11.47
C SER A 381 -7.38 9.96 10.38
N THR A 382 -8.19 10.70 9.64
CA THR A 382 -9.02 10.16 8.55
C THR A 382 -8.50 10.63 7.21
N PHE A 383 -8.37 9.72 6.25
CA PHE A 383 -7.86 9.98 4.92
C PHE A 383 -8.77 9.36 3.85
N THR A 384 -8.76 9.96 2.68
CA THR A 384 -9.41 9.42 1.47
C THR A 384 -8.40 9.21 0.33
N ILE A 385 -7.17 9.70 0.50
CA ILE A 385 -6.08 9.62 -0.47
C ILE A 385 -4.89 8.95 0.22
N ILE A 386 -4.38 7.86 -0.38
CA ILE A 386 -3.34 7.02 0.25
C ILE A 386 -2.02 7.78 0.46
N TYR A 387 -1.67 8.70 -0.42
CA TYR A 387 -0.45 9.52 -0.28
C TYR A 387 -0.48 10.42 0.96
N GLU A 388 -1.61 11.11 1.20
CA GLU A 388 -1.77 11.97 2.38
C GLU A 388 -1.62 11.17 3.67
N LEU A 389 -2.14 9.94 3.69
CA LEU A 389 -1.96 9.00 4.79
C LEU A 389 -0.48 8.68 5.00
N THR A 390 0.22 8.25 3.95
CA THR A 390 1.63 7.86 4.05
C THR A 390 2.53 9.02 4.46
N GLU A 391 2.30 10.22 3.94
CA GLU A 391 3.01 11.45 4.32
C GLU A 391 2.77 11.81 5.78
N LYS A 392 1.52 11.71 6.25
CA LYS A 392 1.21 11.96 7.66
C LYS A 392 1.93 10.97 8.56
N VAL A 393 1.91 9.67 8.24
CA VAL A 393 2.63 8.68 9.06
C VAL A 393 4.13 8.91 9.02
N ALA A 394 4.71 9.24 7.87
CA ALA A 394 6.12 9.61 7.76
C ALA A 394 6.47 10.82 8.64
N SER A 395 5.58 11.81 8.73
CA SER A 395 5.74 12.97 9.62
C SER A 395 5.68 12.57 11.11
N LEU A 396 4.76 11.68 11.48
CA LEU A 396 4.62 11.19 12.85
C LEU A 396 5.83 10.36 13.28
N LEU A 397 6.34 9.51 12.39
CA LEU A 397 7.59 8.76 12.60
C LEU A 397 8.76 9.71 12.84
N SER A 398 8.86 10.80 12.06
CA SER A 398 9.94 11.78 12.23
C SER A 398 9.86 12.56 13.53
N LEU A 399 8.65 12.82 14.05
CA LEU A 399 8.45 13.50 15.33
C LEU A 399 8.71 12.57 16.53
N ALA A 400 8.44 11.28 16.37
CA ALA A 400 8.62 10.25 17.39
C ALA A 400 10.04 9.63 17.38
N GLU A 401 10.89 10.02 16.43
CA GLU A 401 12.24 9.50 16.30
C GLU A 401 13.10 9.90 17.52
N PRO A 402 13.76 8.95 18.21
CA PRO A 402 14.63 9.26 19.34
C PRO A 402 15.82 10.13 18.92
N LYS A 403 16.00 11.28 19.57
CA LYS A 403 17.15 12.19 19.35
C LYS A 403 18.43 11.55 19.88
N VAL A 404 19.56 11.79 19.21
CA VAL A 404 20.86 11.26 19.62
C VAL A 404 21.70 12.39 20.21
N GLU A 405 22.24 12.17 21.39
CA GLU A 405 23.33 12.99 21.92
C GLU A 405 24.63 12.52 21.28
N VAL A 406 25.20 13.33 20.38
CA VAL A 406 26.49 13.04 19.74
C VAL A 406 27.57 13.86 20.43
N GLU A 407 28.69 13.22 20.78
CA GLU A 407 29.90 13.92 21.20
C GLU A 407 30.54 14.61 19.98
N GLU A 408 30.45 15.95 19.93
CA GLU A 408 31.23 16.73 18.97
C GLU A 408 32.46 17.34 19.66
N ILE A 409 33.60 17.32 18.97
CA ILE A 409 34.82 17.96 19.45
C ILE A 409 34.61 19.48 19.34
N SER A 410 34.49 20.14 20.48
CA SER A 410 34.29 21.59 20.57
C SER A 410 35.59 22.37 20.38
N GLY A 411 36.74 21.75 20.61
CA GLY A 411 38.06 22.35 20.42
C GLY A 411 39.21 21.45 20.85
N SER A 412 40.41 21.76 20.38
CA SER A 412 41.65 21.06 20.73
C SER A 412 42.67 22.02 21.34
N ALA A 413 43.43 21.57 22.33
CA ALA A 413 44.47 22.35 22.98
C ALA A 413 45.71 21.52 23.25
N LYS A 414 46.90 22.12 23.05
CA LYS A 414 48.18 21.47 23.34
C LYS A 414 48.70 21.90 24.70
N VAL A 415 49.08 20.94 25.54
CA VAL A 415 49.66 21.20 26.85
C VAL A 415 51.09 21.70 26.69
N LEU A 416 51.37 22.90 27.20
CA LEU A 416 52.69 23.52 27.17
C LEU A 416 53.52 23.19 28.40
N LYS A 417 52.89 23.22 29.58
CA LYS A 417 53.58 23.02 30.86
C LYS A 417 52.63 22.52 31.93
N LEU A 418 53.11 21.59 32.76
CA LEU A 418 52.44 21.17 33.99
C LEU A 418 52.98 22.01 35.15
N PHE A 419 52.10 22.60 35.97
CA PHE A 419 52.48 23.43 37.12
C PHE A 419 52.40 22.67 38.45
N SER A 420 51.36 21.87 38.63
CA SER A 420 51.21 21.03 39.82
C SER A 420 50.27 19.87 39.56
N SER A 421 50.50 18.75 40.25
CA SER A 421 49.62 17.59 40.27
C SER A 421 49.34 17.20 41.73
N ALA A 422 48.08 17.10 42.09
CA ALA A 422 47.63 16.69 43.42
C ALA A 422 46.49 15.68 43.29
N LYS A 423 46.78 14.40 43.57
CA LYS A 423 45.87 13.26 43.33
C LYS A 423 45.36 13.27 41.88
N ASN A 424 44.08 13.54 41.68
CA ASN A 424 43.43 13.56 40.37
C ASN A 424 43.29 14.98 39.78
N LYS A 425 43.78 16.01 40.47
CA LYS A 425 43.69 17.41 40.02
C LYS A 425 45.05 17.87 39.52
N GLN A 426 45.10 18.34 38.28
CA GLN A 426 46.32 18.75 37.62
C GLN A 426 46.15 20.17 37.08
N VAL A 427 47.06 21.07 37.47
CA VAL A 427 47.11 22.45 36.97
C VAL A 427 48.12 22.51 35.84
N LEU A 428 47.66 22.89 34.66
CA LEU A 428 48.47 22.96 33.46
C LEU A 428 48.28 24.28 32.72
N GLY A 429 49.28 24.66 31.94
CA GLY A 429 49.19 25.69 30.92
C GLY A 429 49.10 25.04 29.55
N ALA A 430 48.11 25.41 28.77
CA ALA A 430 47.87 24.90 27.42
C ALA A 430 47.58 26.05 26.45
N LYS A 431 47.72 25.76 25.15
CA LYS A 431 47.35 26.67 24.06
C LYS A 431 46.28 26.03 23.21
N VAL A 432 45.18 26.75 22.95
CA VAL A 432 44.12 26.27 22.05
C VAL A 432 44.67 26.23 20.63
N LEU A 433 44.63 25.05 20.01
CA LEU A 433 45.03 24.83 18.62
C LEU A 433 43.86 25.10 17.68
N SER A 434 42.66 24.66 18.04
CA SER A 434 41.45 24.89 17.24
C SER A 434 40.20 24.92 18.12
N GLY A 435 39.21 25.71 17.73
CA GLY A 435 37.89 25.73 18.39
C GLY A 435 37.90 26.39 19.78
N ILE A 436 37.05 25.89 20.69
CA ILE A 436 36.79 26.50 21.99
C ILE A 436 36.90 25.44 23.10
N ILE A 437 37.65 25.79 24.15
CA ILE A 437 37.71 25.04 25.41
C ILE A 437 36.89 25.78 26.46
N ALA A 438 35.85 25.15 26.99
CA ALA A 438 34.97 25.73 28.01
C ALA A 438 35.05 25.00 29.35
N LYS A 439 34.77 25.73 30.43
CA LYS A 439 34.72 25.20 31.78
C LYS A 439 33.55 24.22 31.89
N GLY A 440 33.84 23.00 32.33
CA GLY A 440 32.86 21.93 32.45
C GLY A 440 32.92 20.89 31.33
N ASN A 441 33.61 21.16 30.23
CA ASN A 441 33.77 20.20 29.14
C ASN A 441 34.54 18.96 29.63
N SER A 442 34.11 17.80 29.12
CA SER A 442 34.93 16.59 29.16
C SER A 442 36.03 16.73 28.10
N VAL A 443 37.23 16.26 28.40
CA VAL A 443 38.37 16.29 27.48
C VAL A 443 38.92 14.88 27.27
N LYS A 444 39.18 14.52 26.01
CA LYS A 444 39.99 13.35 25.64
C LYS A 444 41.44 13.78 25.64
N ILE A 445 42.29 12.99 26.28
CA ILE A 445 43.72 13.26 26.45
C ILE A 445 44.45 12.30 25.53
N SER A 446 45.22 12.82 24.58
CA SER A 446 46.00 12.04 23.63
C SER A 446 47.48 12.37 23.70
N ARG A 447 48.32 11.35 23.55
CA ARG A 447 49.78 11.45 23.54
C ARG A 447 50.31 10.70 22.33
N ARG A 448 50.99 11.39 21.42
CA ARG A 448 51.46 10.83 20.14
C ARG A 448 50.31 10.17 19.35
N ASP A 449 49.20 10.89 19.23
CA ASP A 449 47.98 10.48 18.51
C ASP A 449 47.27 9.23 19.05
N ALA A 450 47.67 8.72 20.22
CA ALA A 450 46.96 7.67 20.94
C ALA A 450 46.19 8.26 22.12
N GLU A 451 44.90 7.91 22.25
CA GLU A 451 44.08 8.27 23.40
C GLU A 451 44.56 7.54 24.66
N ILE A 452 44.97 8.29 25.68
CA ILE A 452 45.48 7.76 26.94
C ILE A 452 44.46 7.86 28.08
N GLY A 453 43.42 8.66 27.92
CA GLY A 453 42.26 8.67 28.81
C GLY A 453 41.45 9.96 28.77
N HIS A 454 40.57 10.13 29.75
CA HIS A 454 39.64 11.26 29.83
C HIS A 454 39.91 12.14 31.04
N GLY A 455 39.52 13.41 30.94
CA GLY A 455 39.50 14.36 32.03
C GLY A 455 38.30 15.29 31.97
N LYS A 456 38.12 16.12 33.01
CA LYS A 456 37.09 17.17 33.04
C LYS A 456 37.72 18.51 33.40
N VAL A 457 37.40 19.55 32.64
CA VAL A 457 37.88 20.91 32.89
C VAL A 457 37.09 21.52 34.04
N ARG A 458 37.73 21.75 35.19
CA ARG A 458 37.09 22.31 36.38
C ARG A 458 37.23 23.82 36.48
N GLU A 459 38.39 24.34 36.12
CA GLU A 459 38.66 25.77 36.11
C GLU A 459 39.47 26.15 34.88
N LEU A 460 39.24 27.36 34.37
CA LEU A 460 39.96 27.97 33.26
C LEU A 460 40.36 29.38 33.66
N GLN A 461 41.60 29.74 33.35
CA GLN A 461 42.18 31.05 33.60
C GLN A 461 42.93 31.53 32.37
N GLN A 462 42.74 32.79 31.99
CA GLN A 462 43.52 33.44 30.95
C GLN A 462 44.18 34.68 31.54
N ALA A 463 45.50 34.83 31.39
CA ALA A 463 46.26 35.95 31.98
C ALA A 463 45.98 36.19 33.50
N LYS A 464 45.80 35.10 34.28
CA LYS A 464 45.46 35.10 35.72
C LYS A 464 44.03 35.55 36.06
N VAL A 465 43.12 35.64 35.08
CA VAL A 465 41.69 35.94 35.28
C VAL A 465 40.86 34.69 35.00
N ASN A 466 39.94 34.34 35.90
CA ASN A 466 39.01 33.21 35.69
C ASN A 466 38.09 33.49 34.49
N THR A 467 38.02 32.54 33.55
CA THR A 467 37.16 32.63 32.37
C THR A 467 36.29 31.40 32.20
N SER A 468 35.16 31.53 31.52
CA SER A 468 34.26 30.43 31.20
C SER A 468 34.66 29.69 29.91
N LYS A 469 35.33 30.38 28.97
CA LYS A 469 35.77 29.83 27.69
C LYS A 469 37.08 30.46 27.22
N VAL A 470 37.85 29.71 26.44
CA VAL A 470 39.08 30.16 25.77
C VAL A 470 39.00 29.78 24.30
N GLU A 471 39.30 30.75 23.45
CA GLU A 471 39.20 30.64 21.98
C GLU A 471 40.57 30.33 21.36
N GLU A 472 40.55 29.99 20.08
CA GLU A 472 41.71 29.58 19.30
C GLU A 472 42.89 30.55 19.39
N GLY A 473 44.12 30.00 19.42
CA GLY A 473 45.36 30.78 19.43
C GLY A 473 45.75 31.35 20.79
N SER A 474 44.86 31.30 21.79
CA SER A 474 45.12 31.79 23.14
C SER A 474 45.78 30.75 24.06
N GLU A 475 46.66 31.23 24.93
CA GLU A 475 47.19 30.45 26.06
C GLU A 475 46.30 30.59 27.30
N PHE A 476 46.14 29.49 28.03
CA PHE A 476 45.32 29.44 29.23
C PHE A 476 45.91 28.50 30.27
N GLY A 477 45.61 28.79 31.54
CA GLY A 477 45.75 27.87 32.65
C GLY A 477 44.45 27.09 32.84
N ALA A 478 44.55 25.79 33.08
CA ALA A 478 43.40 24.95 33.39
C ALA A 478 43.67 24.06 34.59
N LEU A 479 42.64 23.87 35.41
CA LEU A 479 42.57 22.79 36.38
C LEU A 479 41.79 21.64 35.74
N ILE A 480 42.49 20.55 35.41
CA ILE A 480 41.88 19.35 34.84
C ILE A 480 41.82 18.27 35.91
N GLU A 481 40.63 17.69 36.07
CA GLU A 481 40.45 16.50 36.88
C GLU A 481 40.57 15.26 36.00
N SER A 482 41.63 14.48 36.16
CA SER A 482 41.86 13.22 35.45
C SER A 482 42.62 12.22 36.32
N LYS A 483 42.36 10.93 36.09
CA LYS A 483 43.12 9.82 36.69
C LYS A 483 44.47 9.58 36.01
N ILE A 484 44.66 10.15 34.81
CA ILE A 484 45.86 9.98 33.99
C ILE A 484 46.75 11.20 34.17
N GLU A 485 48.06 10.99 34.30
CA GLU A 485 49.05 12.06 34.41
C GLU A 485 49.29 12.73 33.05
N ILE A 486 49.00 14.02 32.99
CA ILE A 486 49.10 14.86 31.80
C ILE A 486 50.53 15.41 31.70
N ALA A 487 51.18 15.18 30.56
CA ALA A 487 52.53 15.65 30.30
C ALA A 487 52.55 16.82 29.32
N PRO A 488 53.61 17.67 29.36
CA PRO A 488 53.85 18.64 28.30
C PRO A 488 53.93 17.95 26.93
N GLY A 489 53.20 18.49 25.96
CA GLY A 489 53.08 17.93 24.60
C GLY A 489 51.82 17.12 24.34
N ASP A 490 51.06 16.74 25.38
CA ASP A 490 49.77 16.06 25.23
C ASP A 490 48.72 16.99 24.57
N ILE A 491 47.75 16.40 23.87
CA ILE A 491 46.64 17.10 23.24
C ILE A 491 45.36 16.82 24.04
N LEU A 492 44.59 17.88 24.28
CA LEU A 492 43.31 17.87 24.98
C LEU A 492 42.22 18.20 23.97
N GLU A 493 41.37 17.24 23.66
CA GLU A 493 40.20 17.45 22.79
C GLU A 493 38.96 17.59 23.66
N ALA A 494 38.42 18.79 23.74
CA ALA A 494 37.18 19.03 24.45
C ALA A 494 36.00 18.49 23.66
N VAL A 495 35.15 17.71 24.31
CA VAL A 495 33.91 17.17 23.76
C VAL A 495 32.72 17.89 24.39
N SER A 496 31.80 18.33 23.54
CA SER A 496 30.48 18.84 23.92
C SER A 496 29.41 17.87 23.44
N MET A 497 28.41 17.62 24.29
CA MET A 497 27.23 16.86 23.92
C MET A 497 26.31 17.77 23.10
N VAL A 498 26.07 17.43 21.83
CA VAL A 498 25.11 18.13 20.97
C VAL A 498 23.94 17.20 20.70
N THR A 499 22.72 17.67 20.96
CA THR A 499 21.51 16.95 20.58
C THR A 499 21.29 17.13 19.07
N LYS A 500 21.35 16.04 18.30
CA LYS A 500 20.96 16.02 16.88
C LYS A 500 19.65 15.27 16.68
#